data_AF-A0A968BS78-F1
#
_entry.id   AF-A0A968BS78-F1
#
_cell.length_a   1.000
_cell.length_b   1.000
_cell.length_c   1.000
_cell.angle_alpha   90.00
_cell.angle_beta   90.00
_cell.angle_gamma   90.00
#
_symmetry.space_group_name_H-M   'P 1'
#
loop_
_entity.id
_entity.type
_entity.pdbx_description
1 polymer ?
#
loop_
_entity_poly.entity_id
_entity_poly.type
_entity_poly.pdbx_seq_one_letter_code
_entity_poly.pdbx_strand_id
1 'polypeptide(L)' 'GFLQQDGGVLTDRLGREASITQTDVEADNGIIHVIDNVVLPKPLITRTIVDVVLEINAETGEFSTLIAA' A
#
# COMPACT_ATOMS: atom_id res chain seq x y z
N GLY A 1 -0.82 -5.80 5.93
CA GLY A 1 -0.20 -5.40 4.67
C GLY A 1 1.27 -5.63 4.84
N PHE A 2 1.83 -6.55 4.08
CA PHE A 2 3.21 -7.00 4.27
C PHE A 2 4.00 -6.66 3.02
N LEU A 3 5.26 -6.26 3.21
CA LEU A 3 6.23 -6.11 2.14
C LEU A 3 6.78 -7.50 1.84
N GLN A 4 6.89 -7.85 0.56
CA GLN A 4 7.51 -9.11 0.16
C GLN A 4 9.01 -8.87 -0.03
N GLN A 5 9.85 -9.74 0.51
CA GLN A 5 11.28 -9.72 0.25
C GLN A 5 11.68 -10.99 -0.49
N ASP A 6 12.46 -10.85 -1.55
CA ASP A 6 13.11 -11.96 -2.26
C ASP A 6 14.44 -11.50 -2.86
N GLY A 7 15.51 -12.29 -2.71
CA GLY A 7 16.80 -12.04 -3.35
C GLY A 7 17.47 -10.67 -3.05
N GLY A 8 17.12 -10.00 -1.95
CA GLY A 8 17.62 -8.65 -1.64
C GLY A 8 16.80 -7.51 -2.27
N VAL A 9 15.67 -7.84 -2.88
CA VAL A 9 14.67 -6.91 -3.39
C VAL A 9 13.45 -6.91 -2.47
N LEU A 10 12.94 -5.72 -2.17
CA LEU A 10 11.67 -5.51 -1.48
C LEU A 10 10.62 -5.12 -2.51
N THR A 11 9.55 -5.90 -2.60
CA THR A 11 8.40 -5.64 -3.44
C THR A 11 7.22 -5.19 -2.59
N ASP A 12 6.66 -4.03 -2.92
CA ASP A 12 5.49 -3.51 -2.25
C ASP A 12 4.18 -4.12 -2.80
N ARG A 13 3.05 -3.72 -2.21
CA ARG A 13 1.72 -4.23 -2.60
C ARG A 13 1.23 -3.76 -3.98
N LEU A 14 1.91 -2.80 -4.59
CA LEU A 14 1.63 -2.31 -5.95
C LEU A 14 2.60 -2.91 -6.98
N GLY A 15 3.51 -3.80 -6.56
CA GLY A 15 4.53 -4.39 -7.44
C GLY A 15 5.70 -3.46 -7.70
N ARG A 16 5.92 -2.43 -6.88
CA ARG A 16 7.10 -1.57 -6.96
C ARG A 16 8.24 -2.17 -6.18
N GLU A 17 9.42 -2.09 -6.75
CA GLU A 17 10.62 -2.75 -6.25
C GLU A 17 11.61 -1.73 -5.67
N ALA A 18 12.23 -2.12 -4.55
CA ALA A 18 13.33 -1.40 -3.93
C ALA A 18 14.47 -2.40 -3.65
N SER A 19 15.65 -2.14 -4.19
CA SER A 19 16.81 -3.01 -4.00
C SER A 19 17.61 -2.57 -2.78
N ILE A 20 18.11 -3.54 -2.02
CA ILE A 20 19.03 -3.27 -0.92
C ILE A 20 20.40 -2.92 -1.51
N THR A 21 20.88 -1.70 -1.23
CA THR A 21 22.14 -1.16 -1.76
C THR A 21 23.31 -1.24 -0.78
N GLN A 22 23.03 -1.24 0.52
CA GLN A 22 24.01 -1.42 1.58
C GLN A 22 23.39 -2.18 2.75
N THR A 23 24.14 -3.11 3.33
CA THR A 23 23.72 -3.92 4.48
C THR A 23 24.55 -3.57 5.70
N ASP A 24 24.08 -3.97 6.88
CA ASP A 24 24.86 -4.00 8.12
C ASP A 24 25.40 -2.64 8.59
N VAL A 25 24.63 -1.57 8.37
CA VAL A 25 24.96 -0.26 8.92
C VAL A 25 24.58 -0.23 10.39
N GLU A 26 25.57 -0.14 11.28
CA GLU A 26 25.36 -0.03 12.72
C GLU A 26 24.60 1.25 13.08
N ALA A 27 23.58 1.10 13.93
CA ALA A 27 22.80 2.16 14.52
C ALA A 27 22.62 1.90 16.01
N ASP A 28 22.32 2.95 16.78
CA ASP A 28 22.16 2.85 18.24
C ASP A 28 21.08 1.84 18.68
N ASN A 29 20.13 1.53 17.79
CA ASN A 29 19.02 0.63 18.01
C ASN A 29 19.07 -0.66 17.17
N GLY A 30 20.19 -0.97 16.50
CA GLY A 30 20.35 -2.20 15.73
C GLY A 30 21.06 -2.00 14.40
N ILE A 31 20.52 -2.61 13.34
CA ILE A 31 21.13 -2.64 12.01
C ILE A 31 20.18 -2.04 10.98
N ILE A 32 20.72 -1.17 10.13
CA ILE A 32 20.02 -0.57 8.99
C ILE A 32 20.48 -1.23 7.69
N HIS A 33 19.50 -1.50 6.81
CA HIS A 33 19.73 -1.86 5.41
C HIS A 33 19.24 -0.70 4.54
N VAL A 34 20.11 -0.16 3.70
CA VAL A 34 19.81 0.96 2.80
C VAL A 34 19.14 0.42 1.55
N ILE A 35 18.07 1.08 1.10
CA ILE A 35 17.36 0.78 -0.15
C ILE A 35 17.40 1.97 -1.09
N ASP A 36 17.33 1.71 -2.40
CA ASP A 36 17.37 2.74 -3.45
C ASP A 36 16.03 3.46 -3.66
N ASN A 37 14.90 2.82 -3.33
CA ASN A 37 13.56 3.34 -3.57
C ASN A 37 12.70 3.42 -2.31
N VAL A 38 11.78 4.38 -2.30
CA VAL A 38 10.81 4.55 -1.21
C VAL A 38 9.64 3.59 -1.40
N VAL A 39 9.44 2.72 -0.41
CA VAL A 39 8.24 1.88 -0.30
C VAL A 39 7.08 2.74 0.20
N LEU A 40 6.06 2.96 -0.64
CA LEU A 40 4.83 3.64 -0.17
C LEU A 40 3.82 2.62 0.37
N PRO A 41 3.08 2.97 1.43
CA PRO A 41 1.89 2.23 1.80
C PRO A 41 0.90 2.18 0.63
N LYS A 42 -0.01 1.20 0.63
CA LYS A 42 -1.17 1.15 -0.30
C LYS A 42 -1.70 2.58 -0.43
N PRO A 43 -1.85 3.14 -1.65
CA PRO A 43 -2.39 4.47 -1.80
C PRO A 43 -3.74 4.51 -1.08
N LEU A 44 -3.84 5.43 -0.12
CA LEU A 44 -5.05 5.63 0.67
C LEU A 44 -6.22 6.11 -0.19
N ILE A 45 -5.97 6.42 -1.47
CA ILE A 45 -6.95 7.00 -2.38
C ILE A 45 -6.86 6.34 -3.75
N THR A 46 -7.65 5.29 -3.93
CA THR A 46 -8.24 4.98 -5.25
C THR A 46 -9.71 4.65 -5.04
N ARG A 47 -10.37 5.42 -4.16
CA ARG A 47 -11.81 5.39 -3.99
C ARG A 47 -12.35 6.70 -4.51
N THR A 48 -13.24 6.62 -5.47
CA THR A 48 -14.09 7.72 -5.88
C THR A 48 -15.27 7.84 -4.91
N ILE A 49 -16.01 8.94 -4.99
CA ILE A 49 -17.29 9.07 -4.27
C ILE A 49 -18.25 7.95 -4.69
N VAL A 50 -18.21 7.52 -5.96
CA VAL A 50 -19.04 6.41 -6.47
C VAL A 50 -18.71 5.10 -5.75
N ASP A 51 -17.44 4.80 -5.52
CA ASP A 51 -17.02 3.58 -4.81
C ASP A 51 -17.47 3.56 -3.33
N VAL A 52 -17.60 4.74 -2.72
CA VAL A 52 -18.13 4.88 -1.35
C VAL A 52 -19.64 4.65 -1.34
N VAL A 53 -20.36 5.27 -2.28
CA VAL A 53 -21.81 5.14 -2.39
C VAL A 53 -22.23 3.68 -2.68
N LEU A 54 -21.49 2.98 -3.55
CA LEU A 54 -21.78 1.59 -3.88
C LEU A 54 -21.56 0.64 -2.68
N GLU A 55 -20.48 0.83 -1.92
CA GLU A 55 -20.19 0.03 -0.71
C GLU A 55 -21.25 0.26 0.36
N ILE A 56 -21.57 1.53 0.67
CA ILE A 56 -22.57 1.85 1.68
C ILE A 56 -23.95 1.32 1.28
N ASN A 57 -24.36 1.45 0.01
CA ASN A 57 -25.64 0.90 -0.44
C ASN A 57 -25.67 -0.64 -0.34
N ALA A 58 -24.56 -1.33 -0.60
CA ALA A 58 -24.50 -2.78 -0.47
C ALA A 58 -24.62 -3.25 0.99
N GLU A 59 -24.12 -2.47 1.95
CA GLU A 59 -24.16 -2.80 3.37
C GLU A 59 -25.44 -2.33 4.07
N THR A 60 -25.96 -1.16 3.71
CA THR A 60 -27.04 -0.46 4.44
C THR A 60 -28.30 -0.20 3.61
N GLY A 61 -28.21 -0.26 2.28
CA GLY A 61 -29.28 0.14 1.36
C GLY A 61 -29.44 1.66 1.20
N GLU A 62 -28.59 2.46 1.83
CA GLU A 62 -28.60 3.92 1.67
C GLU A 62 -28.14 4.33 0.26
N PHE A 63 -28.63 5.48 -0.24
CA PHE A 63 -28.30 6.03 -1.57
C PHE A 63 -28.80 5.23 -2.79
N SER A 64 -29.72 4.28 -2.61
CA SER A 64 -30.32 3.50 -3.71
C SER A 64 -30.91 4.33 -4.85
N THR A 65 -31.49 5.51 -4.56
CA THR A 65 -32.02 6.43 -5.58
C THR A 65 -30.93 7.06 -6.46
N LEU A 66 -29.74 7.30 -5.90
CA LEU A 66 -28.59 7.84 -6.62
C LEU A 66 -27.91 6.78 -7.51
N ILE A 67 -28.05 5.49 -7.17
CA ILE A 67 -27.49 4.37 -7.94
C ILE A 67 -28.43 3.93 -9.08
N ALA A 68 -29.73 4.11 -8.91
CA ALA A 68 -30.74 3.73 -9.90
C ALA A 68 -30.99 4.79 -11.00
N ALA A 69 -30.40 5.97 -10.87
CA ALA A 69 -30.49 7.08 -11.82
C ALA A 69 -29.34 7.05 -12.83
#